data_AF-A0A5S3WDR2-F1
#
_entry.id   AF-A0A5S3WDR2-F1
#
_cell.length_a   1.000
_cell.length_b   1.000
_cell.length_c   1.000
_cell.angle_alpha   90.00
_cell.angle_beta   90.00
_cell.angle_gamma   90.00
#
_symmetry.space_group_name_H-M   'P 1'
#
loop_
_entity.id
_entity.type
_entity.pdbx_description
1 polymer ?
#
loop_
_entity_poly.entity_id
_entity_poly.type
_entity_poly.pdbx_seq_one_letter_code
_entity_poly.pdbx_strand_id
1 'polypeptide(L)'
;MLNKYTCAILVLMGAFFYTNASYAEPVFAIKASIYKLKNQVTVDSKIEETLKSLSPIHQPQLLTLLDKSALIEIGDEKKLTALEVKPNKDGSYFNASMKLKEQVDGKWQSISSFMPRIPNGQTVYLSRTFTDKVWLIKITGKRYESLELGQQALSNNSW
;
A
#
# COMPACT_ATOMS: atom_id res chain seq x y z
N MET A 1 -40.55 -37.47 29.39
CA MET A 1 -39.34 -37.33 30.24
C MET A 1 -38.14 -37.23 29.31
N LEU A 2 -37.43 -36.10 29.32
CA LEU A 2 -36.26 -35.89 28.47
C LEU A 2 -35.12 -36.80 28.98
N ASN A 3 -34.62 -37.68 28.11
CA ASN A 3 -33.62 -38.67 28.50
C ASN A 3 -32.30 -37.95 28.84
N LYS A 4 -31.64 -38.32 29.96
CA LYS A 4 -30.45 -37.63 30.47
C LYS A 4 -29.28 -37.61 29.46
N TYR A 5 -29.29 -38.57 28.52
CA TYR A 5 -28.32 -38.65 27.43
C TYR A 5 -28.61 -37.68 26.28
N THR A 6 -29.85 -37.22 26.10
CA THR A 6 -30.22 -36.28 25.02
C THR A 6 -29.65 -34.88 25.27
N CYS A 7 -29.57 -34.45 26.53
CA CYS A 7 -28.91 -33.19 26.90
C CYS A 7 -27.40 -33.25 26.70
N ALA A 8 -26.77 -34.39 27.00
CA ALA A 8 -25.32 -34.55 26.89
C ALA A 8 -24.83 -34.49 25.42
N ILE A 9 -25.60 -35.06 24.50
CA ILE A 9 -25.29 -35.05 23.05
C ILE A 9 -25.41 -33.63 22.47
N LEU A 10 -26.40 -32.85 22.88
CA LEU A 10 -26.59 -31.46 22.43
C LEU A 10 -25.45 -30.52 22.90
N VAL A 11 -24.95 -30.71 24.12
CA VAL A 11 -23.81 -29.94 24.65
C VAL A 11 -22.52 -30.29 23.91
N LEU A 12 -22.32 -31.57 23.56
CA LEU A 12 -21.15 -32.02 22.79
C LEU A 12 -21.15 -31.51 21.35
N MET A 13 -22.32 -31.46 20.69
CA MET A 13 -22.43 -30.86 19.36
C MET A 13 -22.20 -29.35 19.41
N GLY A 14 -22.71 -28.65 20.44
CA GLY A 14 -22.45 -27.22 20.64
C GLY A 14 -20.96 -26.91 20.78
N ALA A 15 -20.23 -27.68 21.58
CA ALA A 15 -18.79 -27.50 21.79
C ALA A 15 -17.93 -27.71 20.53
N PHE A 16 -18.40 -28.54 19.59
CA PHE A 16 -17.68 -28.81 18.34
C PHE A 16 -17.69 -27.63 17.35
N PHE A 17 -18.64 -26.70 17.48
CA PHE A 17 -18.73 -25.51 16.61
C PHE A 17 -17.98 -24.28 17.15
N TYR A 18 -17.44 -24.33 18.37
CA TYR A 18 -16.75 -23.17 18.98
C TYR A 18 -15.23 -23.10 18.69
N THR A 19 -14.63 -24.09 18.03
CA THR A 19 -13.16 -24.21 18.00
C THR A 19 -12.46 -23.66 16.76
N ASN A 20 -13.15 -23.05 15.80
CA ASN A 20 -12.48 -22.50 14.62
C ASN A 20 -13.04 -21.14 14.19
N ALA A 21 -13.00 -20.15 15.08
CA ALA A 21 -12.87 -18.77 14.60
C ALA A 21 -11.45 -18.63 14.03
N SER A 22 -11.25 -19.07 12.79
CA SER A 22 -10.06 -18.69 12.01
C SER A 22 -10.19 -17.19 11.77
N TYR A 23 -9.62 -16.40 12.69
CA TYR A 23 -9.47 -14.96 12.48
C TYR A 23 -8.46 -14.81 11.35
N ALA A 24 -8.98 -14.58 10.15
CA ALA A 24 -8.13 -14.23 9.03
C ALA A 24 -7.32 -12.99 9.40
N GLU A 25 -6.01 -13.03 9.16
CA GLU A 25 -5.14 -11.91 9.49
C GLU A 25 -5.40 -10.77 8.49
N PRO A 26 -5.74 -9.56 8.98
CA PRO A 26 -5.95 -8.43 8.09
C PRO A 26 -4.63 -8.03 7.43
N VAL A 27 -4.74 -7.63 6.16
CA VAL A 27 -3.61 -7.19 5.35
C VAL A 27 -3.84 -5.78 4.84
N PHE A 28 -2.77 -5.15 4.39
CA PHE A 28 -2.80 -3.86 3.75
C PHE A 28 -2.25 -3.97 2.33
N ALA A 29 -3.11 -3.67 1.36
CA ALA A 29 -2.72 -3.62 -0.04
C ALA A 29 -2.23 -2.22 -0.38
N ILE A 30 -1.17 -2.14 -1.17
CA ILE A 30 -0.55 -0.91 -1.63
C ILE A 30 -0.47 -0.94 -3.15
N LYS A 31 -0.97 0.13 -3.78
CA LYS A 31 -0.78 0.40 -5.20
C LYS A 31 -0.04 1.71 -5.36
N ALA A 32 1.04 1.69 -6.14
CA ALA A 32 1.74 2.91 -6.51
C ALA A 32 1.80 3.04 -8.03
N SER A 33 1.69 4.26 -8.53
CA SER A 33 1.95 4.60 -9.92
C SER A 33 3.01 5.70 -9.94
N ILE A 34 4.15 5.38 -10.54
CA ILE A 34 5.33 6.23 -10.51
C ILE A 34 5.46 6.90 -11.88
N TYR A 35 5.58 8.21 -11.87
CA TYR A 35 5.71 9.06 -13.05
C TYR A 35 7.01 9.85 -12.97
N LYS A 36 7.58 10.10 -14.15
CA LYS A 36 8.75 10.96 -14.34
C LYS A 36 8.41 12.02 -15.37
N LEU A 37 8.12 13.22 -14.88
CA LEU A 37 7.59 14.32 -15.67
C LEU A 37 8.72 15.28 -16.07
N LYS A 38 8.63 15.83 -17.28
CA LYS A 38 9.56 16.85 -17.80
C LYS A 38 9.28 18.24 -17.24
N ASN A 39 8.02 18.54 -16.90
CA ASN A 39 7.59 19.85 -16.43
C ASN A 39 7.16 19.78 -14.97
N GLN A 40 7.28 20.91 -14.27
CA GLN A 40 6.80 21.08 -12.91
C GLN A 40 5.25 21.09 -12.90
N VAL A 41 4.64 19.96 -12.58
CA VAL A 41 3.22 19.94 -12.16
C VAL A 41 3.21 20.42 -10.71
N THR A 42 3.06 21.73 -10.52
CA THR A 42 3.11 22.41 -9.22
C THR A 42 1.74 22.69 -8.62
N VAL A 43 0.67 22.43 -9.37
CA VAL A 43 -0.71 22.68 -8.93
C VAL A 43 -1.40 21.34 -8.70
N ASP A 44 -1.65 21.01 -7.43
CA ASP A 44 -2.27 19.75 -7.01
C ASP A 44 -3.60 19.47 -7.73
N SER A 45 -4.39 20.52 -7.97
CA SER A 45 -5.68 20.40 -8.66
C SER A 45 -5.59 19.96 -10.13
N LYS A 46 -4.41 20.06 -10.75
CA LYS A 46 -4.19 19.67 -12.16
C LYS A 46 -3.46 18.33 -12.29
N ILE A 47 -3.05 17.70 -11.18
CA ILE A 47 -2.28 16.46 -11.21
C ILE A 47 -3.07 15.36 -11.91
N GLU A 48 -4.26 15.03 -11.43
CA GLU A 48 -5.08 13.94 -12.01
C GLU A 48 -5.39 14.15 -13.49
N GLU A 49 -5.71 15.39 -13.88
CA GLU A 49 -5.97 15.71 -15.29
C GLU A 49 -4.73 15.49 -16.16
N THR A 50 -3.56 15.93 -15.68
CA THR A 50 -2.29 15.72 -16.38
C THR A 50 -1.99 14.22 -16.53
N LEU A 51 -2.23 13.44 -15.47
CA LEU A 51 -1.95 12.00 -15.44
C LEU A 51 -2.83 11.19 -16.40
N LYS A 52 -4.05 11.64 -16.75
CA LYS A 52 -4.91 10.93 -17.72
C LYS A 52 -4.25 10.72 -19.08
N SER A 53 -3.37 11.63 -19.48
CA SER A 53 -2.65 11.59 -20.76
C SER A 53 -1.32 10.84 -20.70
N LEU A 54 -0.91 10.38 -19.52
CA LEU A 54 0.42 9.82 -19.26
C LEU A 54 0.32 8.40 -18.72
N SER A 55 1.22 7.53 -19.17
CA SER A 55 1.41 6.24 -18.54
C SER A 55 2.50 6.31 -17.47
N PRO A 56 2.28 5.72 -16.29
CA PRO A 56 3.33 5.61 -15.29
C PRO A 56 4.46 4.70 -15.80
N ILE A 57 5.70 5.00 -15.40
CA ILE A 57 6.88 4.20 -15.75
C ILE A 57 6.92 2.88 -14.97
N HIS A 58 6.32 2.84 -13.78
CA HIS A 58 6.17 1.64 -12.96
C HIS A 58 4.83 1.66 -12.21
N GLN A 59 4.23 0.48 -12.03
CA GLN A 59 2.96 0.29 -11.31
C GLN A 59 3.03 -0.85 -10.29
N PRO A 60 3.95 -0.80 -9.31
CA PRO A 60 4.08 -1.86 -8.32
C PRO A 60 2.86 -1.96 -7.43
N GLN A 61 2.63 -3.18 -6.99
CA GLN A 61 1.47 -3.63 -6.25
C GLN A 61 1.95 -4.62 -5.19
N LEU A 62 1.65 -4.36 -3.92
CA LEU A 62 2.14 -5.15 -2.79
C LEU A 62 1.03 -5.43 -1.78
N LEU A 63 1.18 -6.54 -1.04
CA LEU A 63 0.49 -6.80 0.22
C LEU A 63 1.50 -6.79 1.35
N THR A 64 1.11 -6.22 2.48
CA THR A 64 1.88 -6.31 3.72
C THR A 64 0.94 -6.60 4.89
N LEU A 65 1.49 -7.18 5.95
CA LEU A 65 0.78 -7.27 7.22
C LEU A 65 0.64 -5.86 7.84
N LEU A 66 -0.35 -5.69 8.72
CA LEU A 66 -0.48 -4.45 9.49
C LEU A 66 0.75 -4.20 10.39
N ASP A 67 1.06 -2.93 10.65
CA ASP A 67 2.26 -2.47 11.39
C ASP A 67 3.62 -2.88 10.77
N LYS A 68 3.63 -3.50 9.58
CA LYS A 68 4.86 -3.84 8.84
C LYS A 68 5.08 -2.89 7.68
N SER A 69 6.32 -2.43 7.53
CA SER A 69 6.72 -1.62 6.37
C SER A 69 6.78 -2.47 5.12
N ALA A 70 6.16 -1.99 4.05
CA ALA A 70 6.37 -2.47 2.69
C ALA A 70 7.32 -1.51 1.97
N LEU A 71 8.34 -2.05 1.31
CA LEU A 71 9.35 -1.29 0.59
C LEU A 71 9.31 -1.63 -0.90
N ILE A 72 9.19 -0.60 -1.72
CA ILE A 72 9.30 -0.67 -3.18
C ILE A 72 10.60 0.04 -3.55
N GLU A 73 11.56 -0.69 -4.10
CA GLU A 73 12.80 -0.13 -4.64
C GLU A 73 12.85 -0.36 -6.14
N ILE A 74 13.04 0.73 -6.87
CA ILE A 74 13.10 0.73 -8.34
C ILE A 74 14.31 1.55 -8.76
N GLY A 75 15.18 0.97 -9.57
CA GLY A 75 16.40 1.65 -9.95
C GLY A 75 17.47 0.74 -10.55
N ASP A 76 18.62 1.33 -10.74
CA ASP A 76 19.87 0.72 -11.18
C ASP A 76 21.04 1.25 -10.33
N GLU A 77 22.27 0.93 -10.74
CA GLU A 77 23.50 1.35 -10.05
C GLU A 77 23.69 2.87 -9.98
N LYS A 78 22.97 3.66 -10.79
CA LYS A 78 23.10 5.11 -10.91
C LYS A 78 21.89 5.86 -10.38
N LYS A 79 20.73 5.21 -10.23
CA LYS A 79 19.46 5.83 -9.82
C LYS A 79 18.65 4.89 -8.95
N LEU A 80 18.13 5.37 -7.83
CA LEU A 80 17.26 4.58 -6.95
C LEU A 80 16.06 5.42 -6.51
N THR A 81 14.87 4.85 -6.66
CA THR A 81 13.64 5.32 -6.05
C THR A 81 13.20 4.30 -5.02
N ALA A 82 13.16 4.70 -3.76
CA ALA A 82 12.62 3.89 -2.67
C ALA A 82 11.31 4.51 -2.19
N LEU A 83 10.26 3.72 -2.13
CA LEU A 83 8.98 4.07 -1.54
C LEU A 83 8.70 3.09 -0.40
N GLU A 84 8.66 3.61 0.83
CA GLU A 84 8.23 2.88 2.00
C GLU A 84 6.78 3.26 2.32
N VAL A 85 5.94 2.25 2.53
CA VAL A 85 4.58 2.42 3.05
C VAL A 85 4.43 1.59 4.31
N LYS A 86 4.04 2.25 5.41
CA LYS A 86 3.83 1.60 6.71
C LYS A 86 2.40 1.84 7.20
N PRO A 87 1.48 0.86 7.04
CA PRO A 87 0.19 0.90 7.73
C PRO A 87 0.40 0.83 9.24
N ASN A 88 -0.53 1.41 10.00
CA ASN A 88 -0.56 1.26 11.44
C ASN A 88 -1.18 -0.08 11.87
N LYS A 89 -1.25 -0.32 13.19
CA LYS A 89 -1.68 -1.61 13.77
C LYS A 89 -3.09 -2.05 13.38
N ASP A 90 -4.02 -1.11 13.24
CA ASP A 90 -5.41 -1.41 12.85
C ASP A 90 -5.67 -1.19 11.36
N GLY A 91 -4.69 -0.65 10.61
CA GLY A 91 -4.78 -0.32 9.20
C GLY A 91 -5.75 0.83 8.85
N SER A 92 -6.14 1.65 9.83
CA SER A 92 -6.96 2.85 9.60
C SER A 92 -6.20 3.97 8.92
N TYR A 93 -4.87 4.01 9.04
CA TYR A 93 -4.01 4.94 8.33
C TYR A 93 -2.65 4.31 7.97
N PHE A 94 -1.95 4.92 7.03
CA PHE A 94 -0.58 4.57 6.66
C PHE A 94 0.31 5.79 6.54
N ASN A 95 1.61 5.59 6.72
CA ASN A 95 2.62 6.57 6.39
C ASN A 95 3.26 6.20 5.06
N ALA A 96 3.64 7.19 4.26
CA ALA A 96 4.40 6.99 3.04
C ALA A 96 5.68 7.84 3.06
N SER A 97 6.81 7.23 2.74
CA SER A 97 8.12 7.87 2.64
C SER A 97 8.72 7.56 1.27
N MET A 98 9.07 8.60 0.52
CA MET A 98 9.79 8.48 -0.74
C MET A 98 11.22 8.96 -0.55
N LYS A 99 12.18 8.22 -1.09
CA LYS A 99 13.58 8.62 -1.20
C LYS A 99 14.05 8.42 -2.63
N LEU A 100 14.58 9.46 -3.23
CA LEU A 100 15.17 9.45 -4.56
C LEU A 100 16.67 9.63 -4.41
N LYS A 101 17.45 8.85 -5.16
CA LYS A 101 18.90 8.97 -5.26
C LYS A 101 19.32 8.92 -6.73
N GLU A 102 20.27 9.75 -7.12
CA GLU A 102 20.88 9.73 -8.45
C GLU A 102 22.35 10.11 -8.33
N GLN A 103 23.20 9.47 -9.13
CA GLN A 103 24.58 9.88 -9.29
C GLN A 103 24.66 11.06 -10.26
N VAL A 104 25.18 12.19 -9.77
CA VAL A 104 25.49 13.38 -10.55
C VAL A 104 27.00 13.63 -10.39
N ASP A 105 27.73 13.66 -11.50
CA ASP A 105 29.20 13.81 -11.51
C ASP A 105 29.93 12.81 -10.59
N GLY A 106 29.46 11.56 -10.58
CA GLY A 106 30.02 10.48 -9.76
C GLY A 106 29.69 10.57 -8.26
N LYS A 107 28.90 11.55 -7.82
CA LYS A 107 28.45 11.69 -6.42
C LYS A 107 26.96 11.39 -6.29
N TRP A 108 26.59 10.61 -5.26
CA TRP A 108 25.19 10.40 -4.93
C TRP A 108 24.57 11.68 -4.37
N GLN A 109 23.54 12.16 -5.03
CA GLN A 109 22.61 13.14 -4.49
C GLN A 109 21.33 12.42 -4.06
N SER A 110 20.63 12.95 -3.06
CA SER A 110 19.36 12.36 -2.63
C SER A 110 18.36 13.39 -2.15
N ILE A 111 17.08 13.13 -2.39
CA ILE A 111 15.96 13.92 -1.87
C ILE A 111 14.89 12.98 -1.30
N SER A 112 14.23 13.42 -0.22
CA SER A 112 13.18 12.64 0.43
C SER A 112 11.87 13.42 0.54
N SER A 113 10.77 12.68 0.65
CA SER A 113 9.44 13.18 0.98
C SER A 113 8.79 12.25 1.98
N PHE A 114 8.05 12.79 2.94
CA PHE A 114 7.33 12.01 3.93
C PHE A 114 5.92 12.57 4.09
N MET A 115 4.94 11.67 4.13
CA MET A 115 3.54 12.00 4.36
C MET A 115 2.97 11.05 5.43
N PRO A 116 2.72 11.56 6.65
CA PRO A 116 2.17 10.75 7.73
C PRO A 116 0.65 10.67 7.68
N ARG A 117 0.11 9.65 8.35
CA ARG A 117 -1.32 9.49 8.68
C ARG A 117 -2.27 9.66 7.49
N ILE A 118 -1.95 9.01 6.37
CA ILE A 118 -2.83 8.93 5.22
C ILE A 118 -3.96 7.94 5.53
N PRO A 119 -5.23 8.36 5.51
CA PRO A 119 -6.37 7.48 5.74
C PRO A 119 -6.42 6.26 4.81
N ASN A 120 -6.93 5.15 5.34
CA ASN A 120 -7.28 3.96 4.57
C ASN A 120 -8.19 4.31 3.37
N GLY A 121 -7.85 3.80 2.19
CA GLY A 121 -8.55 4.04 0.93
C GLY A 121 -8.24 5.38 0.27
N GLN A 122 -7.57 6.31 0.96
CA GLN A 122 -7.22 7.60 0.37
C GLN A 122 -6.09 7.46 -0.64
N THR A 123 -6.23 8.17 -1.76
CA THR A 123 -5.17 8.35 -2.75
C THR A 123 -4.43 9.65 -2.48
N VAL A 124 -3.10 9.59 -2.48
CA VAL A 124 -2.23 10.75 -2.28
C VAL A 124 -1.13 10.83 -3.33
N TYR A 125 -0.50 12.00 -3.41
CA TYR A 125 0.57 12.32 -4.34
C TYR A 125 1.82 12.74 -3.58
N LEU A 126 2.93 12.06 -3.84
CA LEU A 126 4.26 12.49 -3.41
C LEU A 126 5.00 13.01 -4.63
N SER A 127 5.36 14.30 -4.63
CA SER A 127 6.14 14.90 -5.71
C SER A 127 7.47 15.48 -5.21
N ARG A 128 8.54 15.29 -5.99
CA ARG A 128 9.82 15.98 -5.78
C ARG A 128 10.45 16.31 -7.12
N THR A 129 10.99 17.53 -7.22
CA THR A 129 11.86 17.90 -8.33
C THR A 129 13.28 17.42 -8.01
N PHE A 130 13.90 16.71 -8.93
CA PHE A 130 15.26 16.20 -8.80
C PHE A 130 15.91 16.15 -10.19
N THR A 131 17.10 16.74 -10.35
CA THR A 131 17.84 16.81 -11.64
C THR A 131 16.96 17.27 -12.81
N ASP A 132 16.22 18.36 -12.61
CA ASP A 132 15.29 18.98 -13.57
C ASP A 132 14.09 18.12 -13.99
N LYS A 133 13.81 17.03 -13.28
CA LYS A 133 12.66 16.16 -13.52
C LYS A 133 11.79 16.11 -12.28
N VAL A 134 10.47 16.07 -12.48
CA VAL A 134 9.55 15.85 -11.37
C VAL A 134 9.24 14.36 -11.28
N TRP A 135 9.63 13.77 -10.16
CA TRP A 135 9.15 12.47 -9.75
C TRP A 135 7.84 12.67 -9.03
N LEU A 136 6.81 11.99 -9.51
CA LEU A 136 5.48 12.01 -8.93
C LEU A 136 5.04 10.58 -8.69
N ILE A 137 4.67 10.25 -7.45
CA ILE A 137 4.16 8.95 -7.07
C ILE A 137 2.72 9.12 -6.59
N LYS A 138 1.79 8.52 -7.31
CA LYS A 138 0.39 8.34 -6.89
C LYS A 138 0.32 7.07 -6.05
N ILE A 139 -0.19 7.14 -4.83
CA ILE A 139 -0.26 6.00 -3.90
C ILE A 139 -1.68 5.87 -3.38
N THR A 140 -2.19 4.64 -3.38
CA THR A 140 -3.42 4.25 -2.71
C THR A 140 -3.12 3.06 -1.82
N GLY A 141 -3.55 3.14 -0.56
CA GLY A 141 -3.42 2.06 0.42
C GLY A 141 -4.79 1.62 0.90
N LYS A 142 -5.06 0.32 0.97
CA LYS A 142 -6.36 -0.21 1.42
C LYS A 142 -6.22 -1.44 2.31
N ARG A 143 -6.88 -1.43 3.46
CA ARG A 143 -7.00 -2.55 4.39
C ARG A 143 -8.02 -3.57 3.89
N TYR A 144 -7.69 -4.84 4.07
CA TYR A 144 -8.58 -5.98 3.85
C TYR A 144 -8.59 -6.88 5.08
N GLU A 145 -9.74 -7.52 5.34
CA GLU A 145 -9.92 -8.39 6.52
C GLU A 145 -9.15 -9.72 6.40
N SER A 146 -8.70 -10.09 5.20
CA SER A 146 -7.94 -11.31 4.98
C SER A 146 -6.95 -11.19 3.82
N LEU A 147 -5.96 -12.09 3.80
CA LEU A 147 -5.01 -12.21 2.70
C LEU A 147 -5.71 -12.50 1.36
N GLU A 148 -6.72 -13.37 1.35
CA GLU A 148 -7.48 -13.74 0.15
C GLU A 148 -8.18 -12.52 -0.46
N LEU A 149 -8.86 -11.72 0.37
CA LEU A 149 -9.51 -10.49 -0.06
C LEU A 149 -8.49 -9.48 -0.62
N GLY A 150 -7.31 -9.36 0.01
CA GLY A 150 -6.24 -8.52 -0.48
C GLY A 150 -5.68 -8.98 -1.84
N GLN A 151 -5.46 -10.28 -2.01
CA GLN A 151 -4.98 -10.87 -3.27
C GLN A 151 -6.01 -10.74 -4.39
N GLN A 152 -7.29 -10.93 -4.07
CA GLN A 152 -8.39 -10.73 -5.01
C GLN A 152 -8.47 -9.27 -5.48
N ALA A 153 -8.33 -8.32 -4.56
CA ALA A 153 -8.36 -6.90 -4.91
C ALA A 153 -7.20 -6.47 -5.83
N LEU A 154 -6.01 -7.03 -5.62
CA LEU A 154 -4.85 -6.79 -6.48
C LEU A 154 -5.04 -7.36 -7.89
N SER A 155 -5.44 -8.63 -7.98
CA SER A 155 -5.64 -9.31 -9.27
C SER A 155 -6.74 -8.68 -10.13
N ASN A 156 -7.85 -8.30 -9.50
CA ASN A 156 -9.00 -7.72 -10.21
C ASN A 156 -8.92 -6.21 -10.40
N ASN A 157 -7.87 -5.54 -9.90
CA ASN A 157 -7.79 -4.07 -9.82
C ASN A 157 -9.04 -3.43 -9.16
N SER A 158 -9.72 -4.14 -8.26
CA SER A 158 -10.91 -3.66 -7.55
C SER A 158 -10.52 -2.97 -6.24
N TRP A 159 -10.36 -1.65 -6.28
CA TRP A 159 -9.92 -0.81 -5.15
C TRP A 159 -10.97 0.22 -4.78
#